data_AF-A0A3D4TGW8-F1
#
_entry.id   AF-A0A3D4TGW8-F1
#
_cell.length_a   1.000
_cell.length_b   1.000
_cell.length_c   1.000
_cell.angle_alpha   90.00
_cell.angle_beta   90.00
_cell.angle_gamma   90.00
#
_symmetry.space_group_name_H-M   'P 1'
#
loop_
_entity.id
_entity.type
_entity.pdbx_description
1 polymer ?
#
loop_
_entity_poly.entity_id
_entity_poly.type
_entity_poly.pdbx_seq_one_letter_code
_entity_poly.pdbx_strand_id
1 'polypeptide(L)'
;MDPSNVNAQVIDVINQVQTATMSATVVKTSGAGKAYQSVAQSAAIAVQDAADALRNVSTIATTAAGVAMAQYLATGDEKYARVLTQAQTMMQGATDDFTRVGSAAATVLKDFPAQ
;
A
#
# COMPACT_ATOMS: atom_id res chain seq x y z
N MET A 1 26.00 -36.04 31.51
CA MET A 1 25.85 -36.87 30.30
C MET A 1 27.10 -36.67 29.46
N ASP A 2 27.86 -37.74 29.26
CA ASP A 2 29.11 -37.70 28.50
C ASP A 2 28.79 -37.61 26.99
N PRO A 3 29.29 -36.60 26.23
CA PRO A 3 29.00 -36.44 24.80
C PRO A 3 29.43 -37.64 23.95
N SER A 4 30.32 -38.48 24.49
CA SER A 4 30.80 -39.72 23.89
C SER A 4 29.75 -40.85 23.76
N ASN A 5 28.57 -40.71 24.39
CA ASN A 5 27.49 -41.71 24.36
C ASN A 5 26.38 -41.40 23.34
N VAL A 6 26.54 -40.38 22.50
CA VAL A 6 25.53 -40.01 21.50
C VAL A 6 25.89 -40.64 20.14
N ASN A 7 24.91 -41.27 19.48
CA ASN A 7 25.12 -41.91 18.18
C ASN A 7 25.59 -40.88 17.14
N ALA A 8 26.69 -41.19 16.43
CA ALA A 8 27.30 -40.32 15.44
C ALA A 8 26.33 -39.87 14.32
N GLN A 9 25.40 -40.74 13.90
CA GLN A 9 24.38 -40.41 12.90
C GLN A 9 23.39 -39.37 13.42
N VAL A 10 23.09 -39.37 14.73
CA VAL A 10 22.22 -38.36 15.35
C VAL A 10 22.91 -37.00 15.38
N ILE A 11 24.21 -36.97 15.69
CA ILE A 11 25.01 -35.74 15.66
C ILE A 11 25.07 -35.18 14.23
N ASP A 12 25.26 -36.04 13.23
CA ASP A 12 25.34 -35.64 11.82
C ASP A 12 24.01 -35.06 11.32
N VAL A 13 22.89 -35.72 11.62
CA VAL A 13 21.55 -35.22 11.29
C VAL A 13 21.28 -33.86 11.95
N ILE A 14 21.66 -33.66 13.21
CA ILE A 14 21.48 -32.37 13.90
C ILE A 14 22.27 -31.26 13.22
N ASN A 15 23.54 -31.51 12.88
CA ASN A 15 24.39 -30.54 12.18
C ASN A 15 23.84 -30.21 10.79
N GLN A 16 23.30 -31.21 10.08
CA GLN A 16 22.72 -31.01 8.76
C GLN A 16 21.40 -30.24 8.82
N VAL A 17 20.53 -30.52 9.81
CA VAL A 17 19.30 -29.76 10.07
C VAL A 17 19.63 -28.31 10.46
N GLN A 18 20.61 -28.10 11.32
CA GLN A 18 21.06 -26.76 11.70
C GLN A 18 21.53 -25.96 10.48
N THR A 19 22.29 -26.59 9.59
CA THR A 19 22.76 -25.93 8.35
C THR A 19 21.61 -25.66 7.38
N ALA A 20 20.70 -26.63 7.21
CA ALA A 20 19.55 -26.51 6.33
C ALA A 20 18.52 -25.46 6.79
N THR A 21 18.51 -25.10 8.08
CA THR A 21 17.55 -24.14 8.64
C THR A 21 18.19 -22.78 8.95
N MET A 22 19.43 -22.75 9.42
CA MET A 22 20.10 -21.56 9.96
C MET A 22 21.31 -21.10 9.14
N SER A 23 21.58 -21.70 7.97
CA SER A 23 22.64 -21.18 7.09
C SER A 23 22.38 -19.74 6.69
N ALA A 24 23.47 -19.00 6.45
CA ALA A 24 23.39 -17.60 6.03
C ALA A 24 22.51 -17.41 4.77
N THR A 25 22.46 -18.40 3.88
CA THR A 25 21.59 -18.40 2.69
C THR A 25 20.11 -18.45 3.08
N VAL A 26 19.71 -19.36 3.95
CA VAL A 26 18.30 -19.51 4.38
C VAL A 26 17.83 -18.25 5.11
N VAL A 27 18.67 -17.68 5.97
CA VAL A 27 18.38 -16.42 6.66
C VAL A 27 18.22 -15.26 5.67
N LYS A 28 19.10 -15.15 4.68
CA LYS A 28 19.02 -14.09 3.65
C LYS A 28 17.79 -14.23 2.78
N THR A 29 17.49 -15.43 2.28
CA THR A 29 16.31 -15.67 1.43
C THR A 29 15.01 -15.51 2.20
N SER A 30 14.92 -16.04 3.42
CA SER A 30 13.75 -15.85 4.28
C SER A 30 13.58 -14.38 4.67
N GLY A 31 14.68 -13.67 4.97
CA GLY A 31 14.67 -12.25 5.30
C GLY A 31 14.21 -11.39 4.12
N ALA A 32 14.69 -11.67 2.91
CA ALA A 32 14.26 -10.97 1.71
C ALA A 32 12.79 -11.25 1.37
N GLY A 33 12.32 -12.48 1.52
CA GLY A 33 10.90 -12.81 1.34
C GLY A 33 10.00 -12.04 2.31
N LYS A 34 10.39 -11.95 3.59
CA LYS A 34 9.68 -11.12 4.58
C LYS A 34 9.73 -9.62 4.24
N ALA A 35 10.88 -9.13 3.78
CA ALA A 35 11.02 -7.74 3.36
C ALA A 35 10.11 -7.43 2.14
N TYR A 36 10.06 -8.33 1.16
CA TYR A 36 9.15 -8.22 0.00
C TYR A 36 7.69 -8.18 0.46
N GLN A 37 7.28 -9.07 1.36
CA GLN A 37 5.93 -9.08 1.93
C GLN A 37 5.61 -7.77 2.65
N SER A 38 6.55 -7.23 3.44
CA SER A 38 6.37 -5.96 4.15
C SER A 38 6.21 -4.80 3.17
N VAL A 39 7.04 -4.74 2.12
CA VAL A 39 6.95 -3.69 1.10
C VAL A 39 5.64 -3.80 0.32
N ALA A 40 5.22 -5.01 -0.04
CA ALA A 40 3.95 -5.25 -0.69
C ALA A 40 2.76 -4.82 0.16
N GLN A 41 2.80 -5.11 1.46
CA GLN A 41 1.77 -4.67 2.40
C GLN A 41 1.74 -3.15 2.53
N SER A 42 2.90 -2.49 2.69
CA SER A 42 2.97 -1.03 2.76
C SER A 42 2.45 -0.36 1.49
N ALA A 43 2.81 -0.90 0.31
CA ALA A 43 2.30 -0.43 -0.97
C ALA A 43 0.78 -0.60 -1.07
N ALA A 44 0.24 -1.73 -0.62
CA ALA A 44 -1.20 -1.98 -0.59
C ALA A 44 -1.94 -1.00 0.34
N ILE A 45 -1.40 -0.73 1.53
CA ILE A 45 -1.97 0.24 2.48
C ILE A 45 -1.98 1.64 1.85
N ALA A 46 -0.88 2.07 1.23
CA ALA A 46 -0.83 3.38 0.59
C ALA A 46 -1.91 3.55 -0.51
N VAL A 47 -2.16 2.50 -1.30
CA VAL A 47 -3.24 2.51 -2.30
C VAL A 47 -4.62 2.55 -1.65
N GLN A 48 -4.82 1.82 -0.55
CA GLN A 48 -6.08 1.85 0.21
C GLN A 48 -6.34 3.25 0.80
N ASP A 49 -5.36 3.84 1.46
CA ASP A 49 -5.45 5.20 2.02
C ASP A 49 -5.77 6.23 0.94
N ALA A 50 -5.14 6.11 -0.24
CA ALA A 50 -5.42 7.00 -1.36
C ALA A 50 -6.83 6.80 -1.94
N ALA A 51 -7.34 5.56 -1.98
CA ALA A 51 -8.71 5.27 -2.39
C ALA A 51 -9.73 5.87 -1.39
N ASP A 52 -9.46 5.76 -0.10
CA ASP A 52 -10.28 6.34 0.96
C ASP A 52 -10.29 7.87 0.90
N ALA A 53 -9.12 8.48 0.66
CA ALA A 53 -9.02 9.92 0.44
C ALA A 53 -9.85 10.37 -0.79
N LEU A 54 -9.75 9.66 -1.92
CA LEU A 54 -10.56 9.91 -3.10
C LEU A 54 -12.06 9.82 -2.81
N ARG A 55 -12.48 8.81 -2.06
CA ARG A 55 -13.90 8.64 -1.67
C ARG A 55 -14.40 9.79 -0.79
N ASN A 56 -13.58 10.21 0.17
CA ASN A 56 -13.90 11.32 1.07
C ASN A 56 -14.03 12.64 0.30
N VAL A 57 -13.05 12.95 -0.56
CA VAL A 57 -13.08 14.17 -1.40
C VAL A 57 -14.27 14.13 -2.36
N SER A 58 -14.54 12.99 -3.00
CA SER A 58 -15.69 12.84 -3.92
C SER A 58 -17.02 13.09 -3.21
N THR A 59 -17.17 12.63 -1.97
CA THR A 59 -18.36 12.88 -1.15
C THR A 59 -18.51 14.38 -0.87
N ILE A 60 -17.45 15.03 -0.37
CA ILE A 60 -17.47 16.47 -0.06
C ILE A 60 -17.77 17.30 -1.31
N ALA A 61 -17.09 17.00 -2.42
CA ALA A 61 -17.26 17.71 -3.68
C ALA A 61 -18.68 17.56 -4.23
N THR A 62 -19.25 16.35 -4.20
CA THR A 62 -20.62 16.10 -4.67
C THR A 62 -21.64 16.83 -3.80
N THR A 63 -21.48 16.82 -2.48
CA THR A 63 -22.36 17.57 -1.56
C THR A 63 -22.26 19.08 -1.81
N ALA A 64 -21.04 19.62 -1.93
CA ALA A 64 -20.83 21.03 -2.22
C ALA A 64 -21.44 21.42 -3.58
N ALA A 65 -21.28 20.57 -4.60
CA ALA A 65 -21.85 20.80 -5.92
C ALA A 65 -23.38 20.79 -5.88
N GLY A 66 -24.01 19.84 -5.17
CA GLY A 66 -25.46 19.80 -5.02
C GLY A 66 -26.03 21.07 -4.38
N VAL A 67 -25.41 21.54 -3.28
CA VAL A 67 -25.83 22.78 -2.60
C VAL A 67 -25.62 24.00 -3.50
N ALA A 68 -24.46 24.09 -4.17
CA ALA A 68 -24.17 25.18 -5.09
C ALA A 68 -25.16 25.23 -6.26
N MET A 69 -25.50 24.08 -6.84
CA MET A 69 -26.47 23.99 -7.94
C MET A 69 -27.86 24.44 -7.49
N ALA A 70 -28.33 24.00 -6.32
CA ALA A 70 -29.61 24.45 -5.77
C ALA A 70 -29.66 25.97 -5.59
N GLN A 71 -28.60 26.57 -5.05
CA GLN A 71 -28.52 28.01 -4.84
C GLN A 71 -28.40 28.79 -6.15
N TYR A 72 -27.65 28.27 -7.13
CA TYR A 72 -27.57 28.88 -8.45
C TYR A 72 -28.94 28.92 -9.13
N LEU A 73 -29.70 27.82 -9.08
CA LEU A 73 -31.05 27.75 -9.64
C LEU A 73 -32.03 28.68 -8.91
N ALA A 74 -31.89 28.83 -7.60
CA ALA A 74 -32.78 29.67 -6.79
C ALA A 74 -32.50 31.17 -6.93
N THR A 75 -31.24 31.57 -7.14
CA THR A 75 -30.81 32.97 -7.05
C THR A 75 -30.28 33.56 -8.36
N GLY A 76 -29.82 32.71 -9.29
CA GLY A 76 -29.09 33.12 -10.49
C GLY A 76 -27.69 33.69 -10.21
N ASP A 77 -27.19 33.62 -8.98
CA ASP A 77 -25.91 34.24 -8.60
C ASP A 77 -24.72 33.38 -9.04
N GLU A 78 -23.92 33.91 -9.96
CA GLU A 78 -22.72 33.29 -10.56
C GLU A 78 -21.68 32.81 -9.54
N LYS A 79 -21.67 33.34 -8.30
CA LYS A 79 -20.75 32.82 -7.27
C LYS A 79 -20.95 31.33 -7.01
N TYR A 80 -22.18 30.83 -7.18
CA TYR A 80 -22.49 29.41 -6.99
C TYR A 80 -22.01 28.55 -8.17
N ALA A 81 -22.01 29.09 -9.40
CA ALA A 81 -21.38 28.43 -10.55
C ALA A 81 -19.87 28.25 -10.32
N ARG A 82 -19.21 29.23 -9.68
CA ARG A 82 -17.78 29.11 -9.31
C ARG A 82 -17.51 27.99 -8.30
N VAL A 83 -18.43 27.73 -7.37
CA VAL A 83 -18.32 26.61 -6.42
C VAL A 83 -18.41 25.27 -7.14
N LEU A 84 -19.28 25.14 -8.15
CA LEU A 84 -19.35 23.92 -8.98
C LEU A 84 -18.01 23.64 -9.66
N THR A 85 -17.37 24.66 -10.24
CA THR A 85 -16.05 24.50 -10.85
C THR A 85 -15.00 24.06 -9.83
N GLN A 86 -15.01 24.63 -8.62
CA GLN A 86 -14.05 24.22 -7.58
C GLN A 86 -14.27 22.78 -7.12
N ALA A 87 -15.54 22.35 -6.95
CA ALA A 87 -15.87 20.97 -6.61
C ALA A 87 -15.36 20.00 -7.69
N GLN A 88 -15.52 20.34 -8.98
CA GLN A 88 -14.97 19.56 -10.09
C GLN A 88 -13.44 19.46 -10.02
N THR A 89 -12.76 20.57 -9.76
CA THR A 89 -11.29 20.60 -9.61
C THR A 89 -10.82 19.76 -8.42
N MET A 90 -11.55 19.76 -7.31
CA MET A 90 -11.25 18.91 -6.15
C MET A 90 -11.32 17.42 -6.52
N MET A 91 -12.35 17.01 -7.27
CA MET A 91 -12.47 15.62 -7.75
C MET A 91 -11.35 15.22 -8.71
N GLN A 92 -10.98 16.13 -9.63
CA GLN A 92 -9.87 15.92 -10.56
C GLN A 92 -8.57 15.71 -9.79
N GLY A 93 -8.25 16.61 -8.85
CA GLY A 93 -7.03 16.52 -8.04
C GLY A 93 -6.96 15.23 -7.22
N ALA A 94 -8.07 14.81 -6.60
CA ALA A 94 -8.11 13.55 -5.86
C ALA A 94 -7.92 12.31 -6.77
N THR A 95 -8.44 12.35 -7.99
CA THR A 95 -8.25 11.27 -8.98
C THR A 95 -6.80 11.19 -9.44
N ASP A 96 -6.17 12.35 -9.68
CA ASP A 96 -4.77 12.44 -10.05
C ASP A 96 -3.87 11.96 -8.90
N ASP A 97 -4.17 12.33 -7.65
CA ASP A 97 -3.49 11.86 -6.45
C ASP A 97 -3.56 10.35 -6.31
N PHE A 98 -4.76 9.77 -6.41
CA PHE A 98 -4.96 8.33 -6.36
C PHE A 98 -4.14 7.60 -7.44
N THR A 99 -4.16 8.12 -8.67
CA THR A 99 -3.40 7.56 -9.79
C THR A 99 -1.89 7.62 -9.56
N ARG A 100 -1.39 8.74 -9.03
CA ARG A 100 0.03 8.92 -8.70
C ARG A 100 0.47 7.95 -7.61
N VAL A 101 -0.30 7.82 -6.53
CA VAL A 101 0.00 6.87 -5.44
C VAL A 101 -0.04 5.43 -5.94
N GLY A 102 -1.07 5.06 -6.72
CA GLY A 102 -1.17 3.73 -7.33
C GLY A 102 0.04 3.39 -8.22
N SER A 103 0.46 4.35 -9.04
CA SER A 103 1.62 4.18 -9.93
C SER A 103 2.93 4.07 -9.15
N ALA A 104 3.12 4.89 -8.12
CA ALA A 104 4.28 4.83 -7.25
C ALA A 104 4.35 3.50 -6.49
N ALA A 105 3.23 3.04 -5.92
CA ALA A 105 3.12 1.76 -5.22
C ALA A 105 3.45 0.57 -6.13
N ALA A 106 2.93 0.58 -7.37
CA ALA A 106 3.24 -0.44 -8.37
C ALA A 106 4.73 -0.44 -8.76
N THR A 107 5.34 0.74 -8.88
CA THR A 107 6.77 0.89 -9.18
C THR A 107 7.62 0.34 -8.05
N VAL A 108 7.32 0.72 -6.80
CA VAL A 108 8.02 0.19 -5.61
C VAL A 108 7.96 -1.33 -5.56
N LEU A 109 6.79 -1.93 -5.84
CA LEU A 109 6.63 -3.38 -5.89
C LEU A 109 7.43 -4.06 -7.01
N LYS A 110 7.47 -3.44 -8.20
CA LYS A 110 8.20 -3.95 -9.36
C LYS A 110 9.71 -3.89 -9.14
N ASP A 111 10.19 -2.80 -8.54
CA ASP A 111 11.62 -2.55 -8.35
C ASP A 111 12.17 -3.22 -7.09
N PHE A 112 11.29 -3.62 -6.16
CA PHE A 112 11.71 -4.39 -4.99
C PHE A 112 12.01 -5.83 -5.41
N PRO A 113 13.23 -6.34 -5.15
CA PRO A 113 13.63 -7.66 -5.63
C PRO A 113 12.77 -8.76 -4.98
N ALA A 114 11.84 -9.31 -5.75
CA ALA A 114 11.30 -10.64 -5.52
C ALA A 114 12.45 -11.61 -5.78
N GLN A 115 12.95 -12.29 -4.75
CA GLN A 115 14.00 -13.29 -4.95
C GLN A 115 13.60 -14.38 -5.94
#